data_AF-I1RHW7-F1
#
_entry.id   AF-I1RHW7-F1
#
_cell.length_a   1.000
_cell.length_b   1.000
_cell.length_c   1.000
_cell.angle_alpha   90.00
_cell.angle_beta   90.00
_cell.angle_gamma   90.00
#
_symmetry.space_group_name_H-M   'P 1'
#
loop_
_entity.id
_entity.type
_entity.pdbx_description
1 polymer ?
#
loop_
_entity_poly.entity_id
_entity_poly.type
_entity_poly.pdbx_seq_one_letter_code
_entity_poly.pdbx_strand_id
1 'polypeptide(L)'
;MEFTGGCITMRAFDTAQKLHEDNQVIRSFWEASTLMVYTTLKKRGWLGSEYVSVHESEARLLCGENNRKMKMEYLQNTTSPNVCLSGGADGADLEWGNCAASMGHQVIHWSFPGHSSRASEDQLVRLDDEELKIADRAIENAAKALGKTPPRRPTVSRLLRRNYYQVTWSEACYAVTFFPETGGHAQPPGGTVWATTMFSQLHPGSQDLYVFDQIRGVWLQWQGEWVVIETPPRPSGVWAGIGARDLQQNGKDAIRKLMGCTTDHI
;
A
#
# COMPACT_ATOMS: atom_id res chain seq x y z
N MET A 1 -2.04 6.53 42.39
CA MET A 1 -1.74 6.80 40.97
C MET A 1 -2.61 5.87 40.16
N GLU A 2 -3.76 6.35 39.71
CA GLU A 2 -4.64 5.61 38.82
C GLU A 2 -4.38 6.09 37.39
N PHE A 3 -4.12 5.15 36.48
CA PHE A 3 -4.18 5.39 35.05
C PHE A 3 -5.36 4.59 34.48
N THR A 4 -6.36 5.33 34.02
CA THR A 4 -7.52 4.85 33.28
C THR A 4 -7.10 4.45 31.86
N GLY A 5 -7.29 3.18 31.49
CA GLY A 5 -6.97 2.65 30.16
C GLY A 5 -7.99 1.61 29.70
N GLY A 6 -9.20 2.05 29.36
CA GLY A 6 -10.25 1.16 28.87
C GLY A 6 -11.41 1.93 28.27
N CYS A 7 -11.28 2.40 27.02
CA CYS A 7 -12.46 2.89 26.27
C CYS A 7 -12.27 3.04 24.74
N ILE A 8 -11.09 2.78 24.17
CA ILE A 8 -10.82 3.16 22.77
C ILE A 8 -11.17 2.04 21.77
N THR A 9 -11.11 0.78 22.18
CA THR A 9 -11.31 -0.37 21.29
C THR A 9 -12.76 -0.62 20.89
N MET A 10 -13.76 -0.32 21.72
CA MET A 10 -15.17 -0.55 21.36
C MET A 10 -15.77 0.52 20.43
N ARG A 11 -15.30 1.77 20.47
CA ARG A 11 -15.84 2.84 19.60
C ARG A 11 -15.38 2.72 18.15
N ALA A 12 -14.22 2.11 17.91
CA ALA A 12 -13.76 1.75 16.56
C ALA A 12 -14.66 0.67 15.93
N PHE A 13 -15.19 -0.25 16.74
CA PHE A 13 -16.14 -1.28 16.31
C PHE A 13 -17.49 -0.67 15.87
N ASP A 14 -18.06 0.25 16.65
CA ASP A 14 -19.37 0.86 16.33
C ASP A 14 -19.35 1.77 15.09
N THR A 15 -18.20 2.41 14.82
CA THR A 15 -18.05 3.29 13.64
C THR A 15 -17.86 2.47 12.37
N ALA A 16 -17.13 1.34 12.46
CA ALA A 16 -16.97 0.39 11.37
C ALA A 16 -18.29 -0.35 11.04
N GLN A 17 -19.15 -0.59 12.02
CA GLN A 17 -20.46 -1.22 11.84
C GLN A 17 -21.45 -0.32 11.07
N LYS A 18 -21.29 1.01 11.11
CA LYS A 18 -22.10 1.95 10.31
C LYS A 18 -21.65 2.08 8.85
N LEU A 19 -20.36 1.86 8.57
CA LEU A 19 -19.82 1.80 7.20
C LEU A 19 -20.10 0.44 6.51
N HIS A 20 -20.57 -0.54 7.29
CA HIS A 20 -20.82 -1.93 6.93
C HIS A 20 -22.13 -2.17 6.14
N GLU A 21 -23.04 -1.19 6.09
CA GLU A 21 -24.39 -1.38 5.55
C GLU A 21 -24.49 -1.19 4.03
N ASP A 22 -23.56 -0.47 3.39
CA ASP A 22 -23.75 0.01 2.01
C ASP A 22 -22.92 -0.68 0.90
N ASN A 23 -21.98 -1.60 1.22
CA ASN A 23 -21.08 -2.18 0.20
C ASN A 23 -20.93 -3.70 0.29
N GLN A 24 -21.60 -4.44 -0.60
CA GLN A 24 -21.64 -5.91 -0.62
C GLN A 24 -20.25 -6.57 -0.81
N VAL A 25 -19.31 -5.91 -1.49
CA VAL A 25 -17.97 -6.45 -1.72
C VAL A 25 -17.11 -6.37 -0.45
N ILE A 26 -17.26 -5.30 0.33
CA ILE A 26 -16.56 -5.10 1.61
C ILE A 26 -17.13 -6.02 2.70
N ARG A 27 -18.45 -6.31 2.67
CA ARG A 27 -19.12 -7.27 3.58
C ARG A 27 -18.45 -8.64 3.59
N SER A 28 -18.21 -9.24 2.42
CA SER A 28 -17.64 -10.59 2.34
C SER A 28 -16.18 -10.67 2.79
N PHE A 29 -15.39 -9.62 2.53
CA PHE A 29 -13.99 -9.53 2.91
C PHE A 29 -13.82 -9.32 4.43
N TRP A 30 -14.74 -8.58 5.08
CA TRP A 30 -14.69 -8.31 6.52
C TRP A 30 -15.39 -9.36 7.39
N GLU A 31 -16.56 -9.88 6.99
CA GLU A 31 -17.28 -10.93 7.75
C GLU A 31 -16.45 -12.21 7.89
N ALA A 32 -15.72 -12.60 6.83
CA ALA A 32 -14.81 -13.74 6.87
C ALA A 32 -13.62 -13.52 7.82
N SER A 33 -13.12 -12.29 7.92
CA SER A 33 -11.95 -11.93 8.73
C SER A 33 -12.32 -11.80 10.23
N THR A 34 -13.47 -11.20 10.55
CA THR A 34 -13.91 -10.94 11.93
C THR A 34 -14.55 -12.18 12.60
N LEU A 35 -15.34 -12.96 11.87
CA LEU A 35 -16.02 -14.14 12.42
C LEU A 35 -15.04 -15.29 12.71
N MET A 36 -13.95 -15.40 11.92
CA MET A 36 -12.93 -16.46 12.04
C MET A 36 -11.93 -16.21 13.18
N VAL A 37 -11.51 -14.96 13.40
CA VAL A 37 -10.74 -14.59 14.60
C VAL A 37 -11.54 -14.91 15.85
N TYR A 38 -12.83 -14.56 15.87
CA TYR A 38 -13.71 -14.81 17.00
C TYR A 38 -13.97 -16.32 17.26
N THR A 39 -14.26 -17.11 16.22
CA THR A 39 -14.48 -18.57 16.37
C THR A 39 -13.21 -19.35 16.71
N THR A 40 -12.05 -18.92 16.23
CA THR A 40 -10.75 -19.57 16.51
C THR A 40 -10.32 -19.33 17.95
N LEU A 41 -10.51 -18.12 18.48
CA LEU A 41 -10.26 -17.79 19.89
C LEU A 41 -11.23 -18.55 20.82
N LYS A 42 -12.49 -18.72 20.42
CA LYS A 42 -13.52 -19.46 21.18
C LYS A 42 -13.29 -20.98 21.17
N LYS A 43 -12.91 -21.59 20.01
CA LYS A 43 -12.61 -23.03 19.90
C LYS A 43 -11.37 -23.47 20.66
N ARG A 44 -10.39 -22.58 20.84
CA ARG A 44 -9.16 -22.88 21.61
C ARG A 44 -9.30 -22.64 23.11
N GLY A 45 -10.45 -22.14 23.57
CA GLY A 45 -10.73 -21.88 25.00
C GLY A 45 -10.21 -20.54 25.53
N TRP A 46 -9.84 -19.60 24.66
CA TRP A 46 -9.20 -18.32 25.01
C TRP A 46 -10.19 -17.17 25.20
N LEU A 47 -11.48 -17.45 25.06
CA LEU A 47 -12.58 -16.58 25.45
C LEU A 47 -13.43 -17.32 26.48
N GLY A 48 -12.91 -17.38 27.70
CA GLY A 48 -13.73 -17.51 28.89
C GLY A 48 -14.29 -16.14 29.27
N SER A 49 -15.45 -16.10 29.92
CA SER A 49 -15.84 -14.92 30.67
C SER A 49 -14.75 -14.64 31.70
N GLU A 50 -14.14 -13.46 31.62
CA GLU A 50 -13.05 -12.93 32.46
C GLU A 50 -11.63 -12.99 31.86
N TYR A 51 -11.15 -11.76 31.62
CA TYR A 51 -9.78 -11.27 31.38
C TYR A 51 -8.62 -12.27 31.52
N VAL A 52 -7.86 -12.47 30.44
CA VAL A 52 -6.45 -12.88 30.54
C VAL A 52 -5.60 -12.16 29.49
N SER A 53 -4.54 -11.54 29.98
CA SER A 53 -3.45 -10.86 29.28
C SER A 53 -2.68 -11.81 28.36
N VAL A 54 -2.92 -11.72 27.06
CA VAL A 54 -2.04 -12.32 26.05
C VAL A 54 -0.99 -11.28 25.69
N HIS A 55 0.29 -11.60 25.90
CA HIS A 55 1.39 -10.70 25.59
C HIS A 55 1.31 -10.26 24.12
N GLU A 56 1.29 -8.94 23.92
CA GLU A 56 1.00 -8.25 22.66
C GLU A 56 1.87 -8.71 21.48
N SER A 57 3.05 -9.28 21.76
CA SER A 57 3.98 -9.83 20.78
C SER A 57 3.50 -11.15 20.15
N GLU A 58 2.92 -12.06 20.93
CA GLU A 58 2.41 -13.35 20.43
C GLU A 58 1.08 -13.17 19.68
N ALA A 59 0.22 -12.28 20.17
CA ALA A 59 -1.02 -11.92 19.48
C ALA A 59 -0.74 -11.23 18.13
N ARG A 60 0.31 -10.39 18.02
CA ARG A 60 0.73 -9.76 16.75
C ARG A 60 1.33 -10.76 15.76
N LEU A 61 2.12 -11.72 16.23
CA LEU A 61 2.69 -12.79 15.38
C LEU A 61 1.59 -13.71 14.85
N LEU A 62 0.69 -14.18 15.72
CA LEU A 62 -0.40 -15.07 15.33
C LEU A 62 -1.46 -14.38 14.46
N CYS A 63 -1.72 -13.09 14.67
CA CYS A 63 -2.63 -12.31 13.82
C CYS A 63 -1.98 -11.95 12.48
N GLY A 64 -0.67 -11.69 12.45
CA GLY A 64 0.11 -11.45 11.23
C GLY A 64 0.27 -12.69 10.34
N GLU A 65 0.61 -13.84 10.93
CA GLU A 65 0.79 -15.11 10.20
C GLU A 65 -0.54 -15.71 9.72
N ASN A 66 -1.61 -15.65 10.53
CA ASN A 66 -2.93 -16.12 10.11
C ASN A 66 -3.60 -15.18 9.10
N ASN A 67 -3.41 -13.85 9.20
CA ASN A 67 -3.86 -12.94 8.14
C ASN A 67 -3.13 -13.21 6.83
N ARG A 68 -1.81 -13.47 6.87
CA ARG A 68 -1.03 -13.78 5.67
C ARG A 68 -1.50 -15.09 5.02
N LYS A 69 -1.75 -16.13 5.82
CA LYS A 69 -2.18 -17.45 5.32
C LYS A 69 -3.62 -17.44 4.80
N MET A 70 -4.56 -16.79 5.48
CA MET A 70 -5.96 -16.70 5.03
C MET A 70 -6.16 -15.73 3.87
N LYS A 71 -5.40 -14.62 3.80
CA LYS A 71 -5.45 -13.70 2.65
C LYS A 71 -4.89 -14.36 1.39
N MET A 72 -3.87 -15.22 1.53
CA MET A 72 -3.40 -16.07 0.45
C MET A 72 -4.47 -17.08 0.00
N GLU A 73 -5.22 -17.71 0.91
CA GLU A 73 -6.34 -18.60 0.56
C GLU A 73 -7.51 -17.87 -0.15
N TYR A 74 -7.85 -16.64 0.26
CA TYR A 74 -8.88 -15.83 -0.43
C TYR A 74 -8.43 -15.41 -1.84
N LEU A 75 -7.17 -15.01 -1.99
CA LEU A 75 -6.57 -14.68 -3.29
C LEU A 75 -6.39 -15.90 -4.20
N GLN A 76 -6.27 -17.10 -3.64
CA GLN A 76 -6.13 -18.37 -4.37
C GLN A 76 -7.46 -18.96 -4.89
N ASN A 77 -8.59 -18.63 -4.26
CA ASN A 77 -9.91 -19.17 -4.64
C ASN A 77 -10.61 -18.37 -5.76
N THR A 78 -10.03 -17.24 -6.15
CA THR A 78 -10.31 -16.55 -7.41
C THR A 78 -9.16 -16.83 -8.35
N THR A 79 -9.38 -17.14 -9.64
CA THR A 79 -8.32 -17.07 -10.66
C THR A 79 -7.56 -15.75 -10.47
N SER A 80 -6.32 -15.81 -9.97
CA SER A 80 -5.66 -14.72 -9.24
C SER A 80 -5.92 -13.33 -9.86
N PRO A 81 -6.80 -12.48 -9.29
CA PRO A 81 -7.01 -11.16 -9.85
C PRO A 81 -5.75 -10.34 -9.55
N ASN A 82 -5.07 -9.88 -10.59
CA ASN A 82 -4.00 -8.91 -10.43
C ASN A 82 -4.60 -7.64 -9.82
N VAL A 83 -4.01 -7.10 -8.75
CA VAL A 83 -4.49 -5.90 -8.06
C VAL A 83 -3.40 -4.83 -8.06
N CYS A 84 -3.72 -3.67 -8.65
CA CYS A 84 -2.89 -2.47 -8.58
C CYS A 84 -3.25 -1.64 -7.35
N LEU A 85 -2.32 -1.52 -6.42
CA LEU A 85 -2.39 -0.59 -5.29
C LEU A 85 -1.67 0.71 -5.66
N SER A 86 -2.42 1.80 -5.74
CA SER A 86 -1.90 3.12 -6.08
C SER A 86 -2.56 4.17 -5.20
N GLY A 87 -2.37 5.45 -5.49
CA GLY A 87 -2.81 6.51 -4.60
C GLY A 87 -3.48 7.70 -5.27
N GLY A 88 -3.88 7.56 -6.53
CA GLY A 88 -4.79 8.47 -7.22
C GLY A 88 -4.29 9.90 -7.41
N ALA A 89 -3.00 10.16 -7.18
CA ALA A 89 -2.44 11.47 -7.52
C ALA A 89 -2.33 11.63 -9.05
N ASP A 90 -2.44 12.86 -9.54
CA ASP A 90 -2.10 13.15 -10.94
C ASP A 90 -0.71 12.60 -11.31
N GLY A 91 -0.52 12.25 -12.59
CA GLY A 91 0.73 11.68 -13.09
C GLY A 91 0.77 10.17 -12.97
N ALA A 92 1.86 9.64 -12.41
CA ALA A 92 2.18 8.21 -12.42
C ALA A 92 1.09 7.33 -11.79
N ASP A 93 0.53 7.73 -10.64
CA ASP A 93 -0.49 6.93 -9.94
C ASP A 93 -1.70 6.66 -10.84
N LEU A 94 -2.25 7.69 -11.52
CA LEU A 94 -3.38 7.52 -12.44
C LEU A 94 -3.01 6.76 -13.72
N GLU A 95 -1.82 6.95 -14.27
CA GLU A 95 -1.39 6.21 -15.47
C GLU A 95 -1.26 4.71 -15.18
N TRP A 96 -0.70 4.34 -14.02
CA TRP A 96 -0.68 2.96 -13.55
C TRP A 96 -2.09 2.40 -13.39
N GLY A 97 -2.99 3.15 -12.73
CA GLY A 97 -4.38 2.74 -12.53
C GLY A 97 -5.12 2.51 -13.85
N ASN A 98 -5.00 3.44 -14.81
CA ASN A 98 -5.66 3.33 -16.11
C ASN A 98 -5.17 2.10 -16.90
N CYS A 99 -3.86 1.89 -16.99
CA CYS A 99 -3.31 0.72 -17.67
C CYS A 99 -3.57 -0.58 -16.92
N ALA A 100 -3.64 -0.56 -15.60
CA ALA A 100 -4.04 -1.74 -14.83
C ALA A 100 -5.49 -2.12 -15.15
N ALA A 101 -6.42 -1.17 -15.11
CA ALA A 101 -7.82 -1.39 -15.43
C ALA A 101 -8.01 -1.87 -16.88
N SER A 102 -7.31 -1.27 -17.86
CA SER A 102 -7.40 -1.68 -19.27
C SER A 102 -6.92 -3.11 -19.50
N MET A 103 -6.03 -3.62 -18.65
CA MET A 103 -5.52 -4.99 -18.70
C MET A 103 -6.29 -5.96 -17.79
N GLY A 104 -7.44 -5.53 -17.24
CA GLY A 104 -8.31 -6.36 -16.40
C GLY A 104 -7.81 -6.54 -14.97
N HIS A 105 -6.83 -5.75 -14.52
CA HIS A 105 -6.43 -5.74 -13.12
C HIS A 105 -7.45 -4.94 -12.31
N GLN A 106 -7.73 -5.39 -11.08
CA GLN A 106 -8.45 -4.55 -10.12
C GLN A 106 -7.55 -3.37 -9.72
N VAL A 107 -8.15 -2.20 -9.49
CA VAL A 107 -7.42 -0.98 -9.11
C VAL A 107 -7.95 -0.45 -7.80
N ILE A 108 -7.04 -0.14 -6.88
CA ILE A 108 -7.35 0.55 -5.62
C ILE A 108 -6.44 1.76 -5.51
N HIS A 109 -7.05 2.94 -5.47
CA HIS A 109 -6.40 4.20 -5.16
C HIS A 109 -6.67 4.60 -3.71
N TRP A 110 -5.64 4.48 -2.87
CA TRP A 110 -5.68 4.95 -1.49
C TRP A 110 -5.72 6.49 -1.47
N SER A 111 -6.66 7.03 -0.72
CA SER A 111 -6.95 8.45 -0.66
C SER A 111 -7.38 8.83 0.76
N PHE A 112 -7.80 10.09 0.96
CA PHE A 112 -8.34 10.57 2.22
C PHE A 112 -9.28 11.77 1.96
N PRO A 113 -10.14 12.17 2.91
CA PRO A 113 -10.99 13.34 2.76
C PRO A 113 -10.17 14.62 2.43
N GLY A 114 -10.53 15.30 1.34
CA GLY A 114 -9.81 16.48 0.84
C GLY A 114 -8.57 16.20 -0.01
N HIS A 115 -8.25 14.93 -0.31
CA HIS A 115 -7.25 14.57 -1.31
C HIS A 115 -7.85 14.72 -2.72
N SER A 116 -7.23 15.56 -3.55
CA SER A 116 -7.60 15.73 -4.96
C SER A 116 -7.13 14.54 -5.79
N SER A 117 -8.05 13.89 -6.51
CA SER A 117 -7.80 12.76 -7.41
C SER A 117 -8.78 12.82 -8.58
N ARG A 118 -8.34 12.37 -9.77
CA ARG A 118 -9.19 12.18 -10.95
C ARG A 118 -9.52 10.69 -11.21
N ALA A 119 -9.14 9.80 -10.29
CA ALA A 119 -9.55 8.41 -10.36
C ALA A 119 -11.07 8.27 -10.23
N SER A 120 -11.63 7.21 -10.82
CA SER A 120 -13.05 6.88 -10.66
C SER A 120 -13.37 6.59 -9.18
N GLU A 121 -14.55 7.00 -8.71
CA GLU A 121 -14.93 6.85 -7.29
C GLU A 121 -15.01 5.38 -6.85
N ASP A 122 -15.35 4.46 -7.74
CA ASP A 122 -15.36 3.01 -7.47
C ASP A 122 -13.96 2.42 -7.23
N GLN A 123 -12.91 3.13 -7.63
CA GLN A 123 -11.52 2.75 -7.40
C GLN A 123 -10.92 3.45 -6.17
N LEU A 124 -11.62 4.40 -5.54
CA LEU A 124 -11.10 5.19 -4.42
C LEU A 124 -11.47 4.58 -3.07
N VAL A 125 -10.45 4.40 -2.22
CA VAL A 125 -10.63 4.06 -0.80
C VAL A 125 -10.13 5.23 0.03
N ARG A 126 -11.03 5.86 0.79
CA ARG A 126 -10.73 7.07 1.56
C ARG A 126 -10.48 6.71 3.02
N LEU A 127 -9.22 6.85 3.43
CA LEU A 127 -8.77 6.58 4.79
C LEU A 127 -9.16 7.72 5.72
N ASP A 128 -9.68 7.39 6.89
CA ASP A 128 -9.89 8.36 7.96
C ASP A 128 -8.59 8.67 8.74
N ASP A 129 -8.67 9.57 9.72
CA ASP A 129 -7.50 10.00 10.47
C ASP A 129 -6.93 8.92 11.41
N GLU A 130 -7.73 7.97 11.88
CA GLU A 130 -7.24 6.87 12.72
C GLU A 130 -6.55 5.80 11.86
N GLU A 131 -7.10 5.50 10.69
CA GLU A 131 -6.46 4.64 9.70
C GLU A 131 -5.12 5.23 9.25
N LEU A 132 -5.10 6.52 8.87
CA LEU A 132 -3.87 7.19 8.46
C LEU A 132 -2.76 7.13 9.53
N LYS A 133 -3.11 7.17 10.82
CA LYS A 133 -2.12 7.09 11.93
C LYS A 133 -1.38 5.75 11.99
N ILE A 134 -1.95 4.66 11.46
CA ILE A 134 -1.29 3.34 11.45
C ILE A 134 0.08 3.41 10.75
N ALA A 135 0.23 4.29 9.77
CA ALA A 135 1.45 4.48 9.00
C ALA A 135 2.59 5.19 9.78
N ASP A 136 2.32 5.82 10.93
CA ASP A 136 3.29 6.71 11.59
C ASP A 136 4.61 6.02 11.92
N ARG A 137 4.56 4.78 12.42
CA ARG A 137 5.78 4.01 12.72
C ARG A 137 6.61 3.68 11.48
N ALA A 138 5.95 3.37 10.36
CA ALA A 138 6.64 3.09 9.10
C ALA A 138 7.31 4.37 8.55
N ILE A 139 6.64 5.51 8.66
CA ILE A 139 7.18 6.82 8.27
C ILE A 139 8.38 7.19 9.15
N GLU A 140 8.32 6.97 10.46
CA GLU A 140 9.45 7.22 11.36
C GLU A 140 10.68 6.37 11.01
N ASN A 141 10.48 5.09 10.66
CA ASN A 141 11.56 4.21 10.23
C ASN A 141 12.13 4.62 8.87
N ALA A 142 11.28 5.00 7.92
CA ALA A 142 11.71 5.52 6.63
C ALA A 142 12.49 6.83 6.79
N ALA A 143 12.06 7.72 7.69
CA ALA A 143 12.75 8.96 8.00
C ALA A 143 14.19 8.70 8.49
N LYS A 144 14.37 7.76 9.41
CA LYS A 144 15.70 7.35 9.92
C LYS A 144 16.58 6.82 8.80
N ALA A 145 16.07 5.91 7.96
CA ALA A 145 16.83 5.35 6.84
C ALA A 145 17.21 6.40 5.79
N LEU A 146 16.37 7.42 5.60
CA LEU A 146 16.62 8.52 4.66
C LEU A 146 17.47 9.65 5.25
N GLY A 147 17.80 9.62 6.55
CA GLY A 147 18.44 10.74 7.23
C GLY A 147 17.57 12.00 7.25
N LYS A 148 16.23 11.83 7.26
CA LYS A 148 15.23 12.92 7.22
C LYS A 148 14.43 12.98 8.52
N THR A 149 13.68 14.07 8.69
CA THR A 149 12.64 14.17 9.72
C THR A 149 11.27 13.98 9.06
N PRO A 150 10.33 13.24 9.69
CA PRO A 150 8.96 13.15 9.19
C PRO A 150 8.34 14.54 8.97
N PRO A 151 7.65 14.79 7.84
CA PRO A 151 7.04 16.08 7.57
C PRO A 151 5.97 16.42 8.61
N ARG A 152 6.02 17.63 9.17
CA ARG A 152 5.01 18.12 10.12
C ARG A 152 3.81 18.81 9.47
N ARG A 153 3.93 19.22 8.20
CA ARG A 153 2.82 19.85 7.47
C ARG A 153 1.69 18.83 7.32
N PRO A 154 0.46 19.09 7.81
CA PRO A 154 -0.62 18.10 7.84
C PRO A 154 -0.94 17.49 6.47
N THR A 155 -0.95 18.31 5.42
CA THR A 155 -1.20 17.87 4.05
C THR A 155 -0.15 16.89 3.54
N VAL A 156 1.13 17.17 3.80
CA VAL A 156 2.26 16.31 3.40
C VAL A 156 2.27 15.02 4.23
N SER A 157 2.00 15.13 5.54
CA SER A 157 1.93 13.97 6.43
C SER A 157 0.82 13.00 6.00
N ARG A 158 -0.39 13.48 5.68
CA ARG A 158 -1.47 12.62 5.15
C ARG A 158 -1.10 11.93 3.83
N LEU A 159 -0.38 12.61 2.94
CA LEU A 159 0.12 11.98 1.70
C LEU A 159 1.10 10.84 2.00
N LEU A 160 2.04 11.02 2.93
CA LEU A 160 2.96 9.93 3.29
C LEU A 160 2.25 8.76 3.97
N ARG A 161 1.25 9.05 4.82
CA ARG A 161 0.43 8.03 5.47
C ARG A 161 -0.37 7.23 4.46
N ARG A 162 -0.93 7.89 3.43
CA ARG A 162 -1.54 7.21 2.28
C ARG A 162 -0.53 6.32 1.56
N ASN A 163 0.71 6.79 1.36
CA ASN A 163 1.72 6.02 0.64
C ASN A 163 2.07 4.68 1.31
N TYR A 164 1.96 4.59 2.64
CA TYR A 164 2.12 3.33 3.37
C TYR A 164 1.14 2.25 2.88
N TYR A 165 -0.12 2.60 2.64
CA TYR A 165 -1.15 1.67 2.18
C TYR A 165 -0.90 1.18 0.73
N GLN A 166 -0.23 1.99 -0.11
CA GLN A 166 0.17 1.57 -1.45
C GLN A 166 1.17 0.40 -1.42
N VAL A 167 2.02 0.33 -0.41
CA VAL A 167 3.18 -0.58 -0.40
C VAL A 167 3.07 -1.72 0.61
N THR A 168 2.26 -1.56 1.68
CA THR A 168 2.32 -2.51 2.81
C THR A 168 1.81 -3.91 2.47
N TRP A 169 0.94 -4.07 1.46
CA TRP A 169 0.44 -5.38 1.01
C TRP A 169 0.88 -5.74 -0.42
N SER A 170 1.76 -4.94 -1.01
CA SER A 170 2.26 -5.18 -2.36
C SER A 170 3.42 -6.17 -2.34
N GLU A 171 3.40 -7.11 -3.26
CA GLU A 171 4.44 -8.11 -3.51
C GLU A 171 5.57 -7.53 -4.36
N ALA A 172 5.24 -6.58 -5.25
CA ALA A 172 6.17 -5.82 -6.07
C ALA A 172 5.79 -4.33 -6.08
N CYS A 173 6.77 -3.45 -6.28
CA CYS A 173 6.57 -2.01 -6.36
C CYS A 173 7.23 -1.45 -7.63
N TYR A 174 6.42 -0.77 -8.44
CA TYR A 174 6.83 -0.13 -9.68
C TYR A 174 6.62 1.38 -9.53
N ALA A 175 7.70 2.13 -9.58
CA ALA A 175 7.67 3.59 -9.49
C ALA A 175 8.12 4.24 -10.79
N VAL A 176 7.55 5.39 -11.12
CA VAL A 176 8.09 6.30 -12.15
C VAL A 176 8.45 7.63 -11.49
N THR A 177 9.68 8.09 -11.65
CA THR A 177 10.16 9.31 -11.00
C THR A 177 11.38 9.85 -11.74
N PHE A 178 12.02 10.87 -11.20
CA PHE A 178 13.27 11.43 -11.71
C PHE A 178 14.35 11.35 -10.63
N PHE A 179 15.60 11.07 -11.00
CA PHE A 179 16.73 11.17 -10.07
C PHE A 179 17.51 12.45 -10.35
N PRO A 180 17.51 13.44 -9.43
CA PRO A 180 18.17 14.72 -9.67
C PRO A 180 19.70 14.62 -9.77
N GLU A 181 20.29 13.54 -9.27
CA GLU A 181 21.72 13.28 -9.28
C GLU A 181 22.02 11.86 -9.79
N THR A 182 23.20 11.66 -10.39
CA THR A 182 23.66 10.36 -10.88
C THR A 182 24.54 9.65 -9.84
N GLY A 183 24.28 8.37 -9.55
CA GLY A 183 25.10 7.53 -8.67
C GLY A 183 24.28 6.46 -7.95
N GLY A 184 24.93 5.40 -7.46
CA GLY A 184 24.25 4.25 -6.82
C GLY A 184 23.44 4.60 -5.56
N HIS A 185 23.77 5.72 -4.90
CA HIS A 185 23.08 6.23 -3.71
C HIS A 185 22.03 7.31 -4.01
N ALA A 186 21.83 7.69 -5.27
CA ALA A 186 20.85 8.71 -5.63
C ALA A 186 19.45 8.27 -5.18
N GLN A 187 18.67 9.22 -4.66
CA GLN A 187 17.32 8.97 -4.15
C GLN A 187 16.31 9.76 -4.98
N PRO A 188 15.14 9.17 -5.27
CA PRO A 188 14.08 9.94 -5.90
C PRO A 188 13.59 11.05 -4.95
N PRO A 189 13.02 12.15 -5.47
CA PRO A 189 12.50 13.22 -4.64
C PRO A 189 11.05 12.94 -4.20
N GLY A 190 10.54 13.82 -3.33
CA GLY A 190 9.12 13.86 -3.00
C GLY A 190 8.61 12.64 -2.23
N GLY A 191 7.33 12.29 -2.43
CA GLY A 191 6.68 11.17 -1.74
C GLY A 191 7.11 9.78 -2.24
N THR A 192 7.66 9.69 -3.46
CA THR A 192 8.08 8.42 -4.06
C THR A 192 9.17 7.75 -3.24
N VAL A 193 10.20 8.49 -2.82
CA VAL A 193 11.28 7.90 -1.99
C VAL A 193 10.77 7.37 -0.65
N TRP A 194 9.82 8.07 -0.02
CA TRP A 194 9.23 7.57 1.22
C TRP A 194 8.50 6.25 0.99
N ALA A 195 7.72 6.15 -0.08
CA ALA A 195 7.00 4.92 -0.44
C ALA A 195 7.97 3.77 -0.75
N THR A 196 8.99 4.00 -1.57
CA THR A 196 9.98 2.96 -1.93
C THR A 196 10.82 2.53 -0.73
N THR A 197 11.19 3.45 0.16
CA THR A 197 11.89 3.11 1.40
C THR A 197 10.99 2.31 2.33
N MET A 198 9.72 2.71 2.52
CA MET A 198 8.76 1.92 3.31
C MET A 198 8.59 0.52 2.72
N PHE A 199 8.46 0.39 1.39
CA PHE A 199 8.41 -0.92 0.72
C PHE A 199 9.63 -1.78 1.09
N SER A 200 10.86 -1.27 0.93
CA SER A 200 12.08 -2.03 1.25
C SER A 200 12.18 -2.47 2.72
N GLN A 201 11.61 -1.69 3.64
CA GLN A 201 11.63 -1.99 5.08
C GLN A 201 10.53 -2.98 5.48
N LEU A 202 9.36 -2.90 4.83
CA LEU A 202 8.23 -3.79 5.08
C LEU A 202 8.43 -5.17 4.44
N HIS A 203 9.20 -5.24 3.35
CA HIS A 203 9.48 -6.45 2.59
C HIS A 203 10.99 -6.75 2.51
N PRO A 204 11.64 -7.01 3.67
CA PRO A 204 13.09 -7.23 3.70
C PRO A 204 13.47 -8.45 2.85
N GLY A 205 14.46 -8.27 1.97
CA GLY A 205 14.96 -9.31 1.07
C GLY A 205 14.24 -9.41 -0.28
N SER A 206 13.14 -8.67 -0.50
CA SER A 206 12.54 -8.56 -1.84
C SER A 206 13.45 -7.72 -2.76
N GLN A 207 13.60 -8.17 -4.00
CA GLN A 207 14.23 -7.42 -5.09
C GLN A 207 13.17 -6.87 -6.06
N ASP A 208 11.89 -6.95 -5.71
CA ASP A 208 10.75 -6.58 -6.58
C ASP A 208 10.41 -5.10 -6.42
N LEU A 209 11.44 -4.26 -6.37
CA LEU A 209 11.33 -2.82 -6.31
C LEU A 209 12.01 -2.22 -7.53
N TYR A 210 11.19 -1.66 -8.43
CA TYR A 210 11.59 -1.16 -9.73
C TYR A 210 11.25 0.32 -9.85
N VAL A 211 12.16 1.09 -10.45
CA VAL A 211 11.99 2.52 -10.67
C VAL A 211 12.39 2.89 -12.08
N PHE A 212 11.49 3.52 -12.83
CA PHE A 212 11.83 4.18 -14.09
C PHE A 212 12.32 5.59 -13.79
N ASP A 213 13.55 5.89 -14.21
CA ASP A 213 14.11 7.23 -14.14
C ASP A 213 13.81 8.00 -15.43
N GLN A 214 12.90 8.96 -15.33
CA GLN A 214 12.48 9.81 -16.45
C GLN A 214 13.62 10.67 -17.01
N ILE A 215 14.67 10.99 -16.23
CA ILE A 215 15.80 11.79 -16.73
C ILE A 215 16.70 10.93 -17.62
N ARG A 216 17.03 9.73 -17.17
CA ARG A 216 17.91 8.81 -17.90
C ARG A 216 17.19 7.93 -18.93
N GLY A 217 15.87 7.79 -18.81
CA GLY A 217 15.07 6.90 -19.65
C GLY A 217 15.37 5.42 -19.42
N VAL A 218 15.71 5.02 -18.19
CA VAL A 218 16.11 3.65 -17.85
C VAL A 218 15.31 3.10 -16.67
N TRP A 219 15.16 1.77 -16.64
CA TRP A 219 14.67 1.06 -15.47
C TRP A 219 15.81 0.74 -14.51
N LEU A 220 15.51 0.84 -13.22
CA LEU A 220 16.39 0.51 -12.12
C LEU A 220 15.71 -0.54 -11.25
N GLN A 221 16.48 -1.50 -10.74
CA GLN A 221 16.04 -2.44 -9.71
C GLN A 221 16.81 -2.18 -8.41
N TRP A 222 16.12 -2.28 -7.29
CA TRP A 222 16.76 -2.25 -5.99
C TRP A 222 17.36 -3.62 -5.64
N GLN A 223 18.68 -3.67 -5.45
CA GLN A 223 19.42 -4.86 -4.99
C GLN A 223 20.26 -4.56 -3.74
N GLY A 224 19.86 -3.55 -2.95
CA GLY A 224 20.69 -2.89 -1.93
C GLY A 224 21.36 -1.61 -2.47
N GLU A 225 21.46 -1.52 -3.79
CA GLU A 225 21.76 -0.32 -4.58
C GLU A 225 20.88 -0.31 -5.83
N TRP A 226 20.80 0.84 -6.52
CA TRP A 226 20.06 0.93 -7.78
C TRP A 226 20.88 0.40 -8.95
N VAL A 227 20.46 -0.75 -9.50
CA VAL A 227 21.09 -1.40 -10.64
C VAL A 227 20.27 -1.15 -11.90
N VAL A 228 20.90 -0.71 -12.99
CA VAL A 228 20.22 -0.53 -14.28
C VAL A 228 19.83 -1.88 -14.85
N ILE A 229 18.58 -2.01 -15.25
CA ILE A 229 18.03 -3.21 -15.91
C ILE A 229 17.37 -2.81 -17.24
N GLU A 230 17.26 -3.76 -18.16
CA GLU A 230 16.61 -3.51 -19.45
C GLU A 230 15.10 -3.29 -19.29
N THR A 231 14.41 -4.19 -18.60
CA THR A 231 12.96 -4.11 -18.37
C THR A 231 12.60 -4.95 -17.13
N PRO A 232 11.76 -4.45 -16.20
CA PRO A 232 11.30 -5.22 -15.06
C PRO A 232 10.28 -6.29 -15.48
N PRO A 233 10.01 -7.29 -14.62
CA PRO A 233 8.89 -8.21 -14.84
C PRO A 233 7.57 -7.45 -15.00
N ARG A 234 6.65 -8.00 -15.80
CA ARG A 234 5.31 -7.42 -15.92
C ARG A 234 4.58 -7.56 -14.58
N PRO A 235 3.90 -6.51 -14.08
CA PRO A 235 3.18 -6.59 -12.81
C PRO A 235 2.13 -7.70 -12.79
N SER A 236 2.12 -8.48 -11.71
CA SER A 236 1.16 -9.56 -11.44
C SER A 236 0.96 -9.70 -9.93
N GLY A 237 -0.06 -10.45 -9.51
CA GLY A 237 -0.41 -10.58 -8.09
C GLY A 237 -0.89 -9.25 -7.51
N VAL A 238 -0.52 -8.96 -6.26
CA VAL A 238 -0.82 -7.65 -5.63
C VAL A 238 0.41 -6.76 -5.75
N TRP A 239 0.32 -5.64 -6.45
CA TRP A 239 1.49 -4.82 -6.75
C TRP A 239 1.21 -3.32 -6.59
N ALA A 240 2.25 -2.55 -6.28
CA ALA A 240 2.17 -1.10 -6.14
C ALA A 240 2.54 -0.41 -7.45
N GLY A 241 1.66 0.46 -7.96
CA GLY A 241 1.96 1.39 -9.05
C GLY A 241 2.01 2.81 -8.51
N ILE A 242 3.20 3.40 -8.41
CA ILE A 242 3.40 4.70 -7.75
C ILE A 242 4.23 5.67 -8.61
N GLY A 243 4.31 6.93 -8.22
CA GLY A 243 5.38 7.79 -8.72
C GLY A 243 5.14 9.30 -8.69
N ALA A 244 5.86 9.98 -9.58
CA ALA A 244 5.87 11.42 -9.71
C ALA A 244 4.55 11.96 -10.28
N ARG A 245 4.17 13.15 -9.78
CA ARG A 245 3.06 13.93 -10.35
C ARG A 245 3.40 14.51 -11.71
N ASP A 246 4.64 14.94 -11.87
CA ASP A 246 5.18 15.36 -13.15
C ASP A 246 5.60 14.13 -13.95
N LEU A 247 4.64 13.56 -14.67
CA LEU A 247 4.81 12.40 -15.52
C LEU A 247 5.03 12.84 -16.97
N GLN A 248 6.26 12.70 -17.43
CA GLN A 248 6.70 13.00 -18.80
C GLN A 248 6.26 11.90 -19.77
N GLN A 249 6.33 12.19 -21.07
CA GLN A 249 5.88 11.27 -22.11
C GLN A 249 6.63 9.93 -22.06
N ASN A 250 7.95 9.95 -21.88
CA ASN A 250 8.75 8.74 -21.75
C ASN A 250 8.36 7.88 -20.53
N GLY A 251 7.97 8.52 -19.42
CA GLY A 251 7.43 7.83 -18.25
C GLY A 251 6.09 7.16 -18.53
N LYS A 252 5.17 7.84 -19.22
CA LYS A 252 3.91 7.24 -19.70
C LYS A 252 4.18 6.06 -20.61
N ASP A 253 5.07 6.22 -21.57
CA ASP A 253 5.42 5.17 -22.53
C ASP A 253 6.06 3.96 -21.84
N ALA A 254 6.88 4.18 -20.80
CA ALA A 254 7.47 3.12 -19.99
C ALA A 254 6.40 2.32 -19.23
N ILE A 255 5.43 3.00 -18.61
CA ILE A 255 4.27 2.35 -17.95
C ILE A 255 3.49 1.54 -18.98
N ARG A 256 3.16 2.16 -20.12
CA ARG A 256 2.32 1.54 -21.15
C ARG A 256 2.96 0.31 -21.76
N LYS A 257 4.24 0.42 -22.11
CA LYS A 257 5.05 -0.68 -22.63
C LYS A 257 5.12 -1.83 -21.63
N LEU A 258 5.36 -1.54 -20.34
CA LEU A 258 5.44 -2.58 -19.32
C LEU A 258 4.10 -3.30 -19.11
N MET A 259 3.00 -2.53 -19.09
CA MET A 259 1.66 -3.08 -18.89
C MET A 259 1.08 -3.76 -20.14
N GLY A 260 1.60 -3.44 -21.33
CA GLY A 260 1.07 -3.92 -22.60
C GLY A 260 -0.24 -3.24 -23.01
N CYS A 261 -0.52 -2.04 -22.51
CA CYS A 261 -1.65 -1.19 -22.94
C CYS A 261 -1.18 -0.29 -24.10
N THR A 262 -1.84 -0.35 -25.26
CA THR A 262 -1.64 0.60 -26.36
C THR A 262 -2.58 1.80 -26.23
N THR A 263 -2.24 2.93 -26.86
CA THR A 263 -3.04 4.17 -26.84
C THR A 263 -4.47 4.02 -27.36
N ASP A 264 -4.80 2.92 -28.03
CA ASP A 264 -6.14 2.68 -28.58
C ASP A 264 -7.13 2.17 -27.52
N HIS A 265 -6.68 1.97 -26.27
CA HIS A 265 -7.44 1.35 -25.18
C HIS A 265 -7.58 2.22 -23.91
N ILE A 266 -7.28 3.53 -23.98
CA ILE A 266 -7.40 4.48 -22.87
C ILE A 266 -8.28 5.66 -23.27
#